data_AF-A0A4R2B7B4-F1
#
_entry.id   AF-A0A4R2B7B4-F1
#
_cell.length_a   1.000
_cell.length_b   1.000
_cell.length_c   1.000
_cell.angle_alpha   90.00
_cell.angle_beta   90.00
_cell.angle_gamma   90.00
#
_symmetry.space_group_name_H-M   'P 1'
#
loop_
_entity.id
_entity.type
_entity.pdbx_description
1 polymer ?
#
loop_
_entity_poly.entity_id
_entity_poly.type
_entity_poly.pdbx_seq_one_letter_code
_entity_poly.pdbx_strand_id
1 'polypeptide(L)' 'MRHHLFPIGLSVRLKGRANISPRAAETYQITAKLPLRDNSPQYRIRNDELGQERVSND' A
#
# COMPACT_ATOMS: atom_id res chain seq x y z
N MET A 1 -10.35 -14.63 10.98
CA MET A 1 -9.18 -14.75 10.09
C MET A 1 -8.96 -13.40 9.44
N ARG A 2 -7.83 -12.73 9.71
CA ARG A 2 -7.54 -11.43 9.08
C ARG A 2 -6.95 -11.72 7.72
N HIS A 3 -7.79 -11.62 6.70
CA HIS A 3 -7.40 -11.85 5.33
C HIS A 3 -6.88 -10.57 4.70
N HIS A 4 -5.86 -10.70 3.87
CA HIS A 4 -5.49 -9.65 2.95
C HIS A 4 -6.70 -9.29 2.07
N LEU A 5 -7.34 -8.16 2.36
CA LEU A 5 -8.49 -7.61 1.65
C LEU A 5 -8.17 -7.32 0.18
N PHE A 6 -6.93 -6.91 -0.09
CA PHE A 6 -6.52 -6.49 -1.43
C PHE A 6 -5.62 -7.53 -2.11
N PRO A 7 -5.90 -7.90 -3.38
CA PRO A 7 -5.05 -8.77 -4.17
C PRO A 7 -3.82 -8.02 -4.72
N ILE A 8 -2.79 -8.79 -5.10
CA ILE A 8 -1.63 -8.27 -5.82
C ILE A 8 -2.07 -7.85 -7.21
N GLY A 9 -1.57 -6.71 -7.70
CA GLY A 9 -1.94 -6.09 -8.97
C GLY A 9 -3.05 -5.04 -8.85
N LEU A 10 -3.73 -4.94 -7.70
CA LEU A 10 -4.79 -3.95 -7.49
C LEU A 10 -4.21 -2.55 -7.29
N SER A 11 -4.76 -1.59 -8.01
CA SER A 11 -4.49 -0.16 -7.81
C SER A 11 -5.33 0.37 -6.64
N VAL A 12 -4.67 0.83 -5.60
CA VAL A 12 -5.28 1.38 -4.38
C VAL A 12 -4.88 2.83 -4.16
N ARG A 13 -5.78 3.61 -3.58
CA ARG A 13 -5.55 5.00 -3.18
C ARG A 13 -5.42 5.07 -1.66
N LEU A 14 -4.41 5.80 -1.18
CA LEU A 14 -4.19 5.98 0.25
C LEU A 14 -5.26 6.91 0.84
N LYS A 15 -6.00 6.42 1.85
CA LYS A 15 -7.07 7.17 2.52
C LYS A 15 -6.52 8.27 3.45
N GLY A 16 -5.38 8.02 4.09
CA GLY A 16 -4.71 9.00 4.95
C GLY A 16 -3.46 9.58 4.28
N ARG A 17 -3.47 10.88 3.99
CA ARG A 17 -2.27 11.62 3.54
C ARG A 17 -1.42 12.18 4.68
N ALA A 18 -1.82 11.94 5.93
CA ALA A 18 -1.00 12.25 7.09
C ALA A 18 0.32 11.46 6.97
N ASN A 19 1.46 12.15 6.93
CA ASN A 19 2.80 11.61 6.66
C ASN A 19 3.10 11.14 5.22
N ILE A 20 2.27 11.50 4.26
CA ILE A 20 2.59 11.29 2.84
C ILE A 20 3.14 12.60 2.28
N SER A 21 4.33 12.55 1.66
CA SER A 21 4.92 13.71 1.01
C SER A 21 3.94 14.27 -0.05
N PRO A 22 3.85 15.59 -0.23
CA PRO A 22 2.98 16.18 -1.26
C PRO A 22 3.38 15.80 -2.70
N ARG A 23 4.60 15.26 -2.89
CA ARG A 23 5.11 14.68 -4.15
C ARG A 23 4.86 13.18 -4.30
N ALA A 24 4.19 12.55 -3.35
CA ALA A 24 3.92 11.13 -3.43
C ALA A 24 2.73 10.89 -4.37
N ALA A 25 2.74 9.75 -5.05
CA ALA A 25 1.64 9.39 -5.93
C ALA A 25 0.30 9.33 -5.18
N GLU A 26 -0.79 9.67 -5.86
CA GLU A 26 -2.14 9.51 -5.31
C GLU A 26 -2.59 8.04 -5.34
N THR A 27 -2.11 7.28 -6.31
CA THR A 27 -2.48 5.88 -6.56
C THR A 27 -1.23 5.01 -6.57
N TYR A 28 -1.32 3.84 -5.93
CA TYR A 28 -0.27 2.84 -5.95
C TYR A 28 -0.83 1.47 -6.32
N GLN A 29 0.01 0.62 -6.90
CA GLN A 29 -0.33 -0.76 -7.18
C GLN A 29 0.24 -1.67 -6.11
N ILE A 30 -0.58 -2.61 -5.62
CA ILE A 30 -0.10 -3.63 -4.68
C ILE A 30 0.80 -4.60 -5.43
N THR A 31 2.05 -4.70 -5.01
CA THR A 31 3.03 -5.62 -5.61
C THR A 31 3.25 -6.85 -4.76
N ALA A 32 3.03 -6.76 -3.44
CA ALA A 32 3.16 -7.91 -2.56
C ALA A 32 2.24 -7.78 -1.34
N LYS A 33 1.90 -8.93 -0.77
CA LYS A 33 1.21 -9.08 0.51
C LYS A 33 2.25 -9.44 1.56
N LEU A 34 2.36 -8.64 2.61
CA LEU A 34 3.36 -8.79 3.68
C LEU A 34 2.74 -9.50 4.89
N PRO A 35 3.54 -10.09 5.79
CA PRO A 35 3.01 -10.66 7.02
C PRO A 35 2.30 -9.58 7.85
N LEU A 36 1.28 -9.99 8.62
CA LEU A 36 0.56 -9.07 9.48
C LEU A 36 1.50 -8.51 10.56
N ARG A 37 1.43 -7.20 10.77
CA ARG A 37 2.15 -6.52 11.86
C ARG A 37 1.13 -5.95 12.82
N ASP A 38 1.30 -6.23 14.12
CA ASP A 38 0.33 -5.81 15.15
C ASP A 38 -1.10 -6.24 14.80
N ASN A 39 -1.23 -7.43 14.21
CA ASN A 39 -2.49 -7.99 13.74
C ASN A 39 -3.09 -7.21 12.53
N SER A 40 -2.53 -6.10 12.06
CA SER A 40 -2.99 -5.41 10.83
C SER A 40 -2.37 -6.01 9.57
N PRO A 41 -3.16 -6.20 8.48
CA PRO A 41 -2.62 -6.66 7.21
C PRO A 41 -1.70 -5.62 6.60
N GLN A 42 -0.54 -6.06 6.09
CA GLN A 42 0.40 -5.20 5.38
C GLN A 42 0.44 -5.50 3.88
N TYR A 43 0.64 -4.43 3.12
CA TYR A 43 0.80 -4.48 1.67
C TYR A 43 2.04 -3.72 1.26
N ARG A 44 2.80 -4.31 0.34
CA ARG A 44 3.82 -3.58 -0.41
C ARG A 44 3.15 -2.96 -1.63
N ILE A 45 3.25 -1.65 -1.73
CA ILE A 45 2.66 -0.85 -2.80
C ILE A 45 3.77 -0.15 -3.59
N ARG A 46 3.61 -0.09 -4.91
CA ARG A 46 4.56 0.55 -5.82
C ARG A 46 3.81 1.46 -6.77
N ASN A 47 4.35 2.64 -7.02
CA ASN A 47 3.91 3.51 -8.09
C ASN A 47 4.98 3.47 -9.18
N ASP A 48 4.59 3.05 -10.38
CA ASP A 48 5.50 2.89 -11.52
C ASP A 48 5.88 4.25 -12.13
N GLU A 49 4.93 5.17 -12.20
CA GLU A 49 5.09 6.52 -12.77
C GLU A 49 6.16 7.36 -12.06
N LEU A 50 6.24 7.25 -10.73
CA LEU A 50 7.21 7.94 -9.88
C LEU A 50 8.34 7.02 -9.39
N GLY A 51 8.30 5.72 -9.72
CA GLY A 51 9.24 4.71 -9.22
C GLY A 51 9.26 4.57 -7.68
N GLN A 52 8.15 4.90 -7.01
CA GLN A 52 8.08 4.94 -5.54
C GLN A 52 7.59 3.62 -4.98
N GLU A 53 8.32 3.03 -4.03
CA GLU A 53 7.92 1.81 -3.34
C GLU A 53 7.69 2.09 -1.85
N ARG A 54 6.58 1.59 -1.29
CA ARG A 54 6.15 1.84 0.09
C ARG A 54 5.47 0.62 0.70
N VAL A 55 5.39 0.59 2.02
CA VAL A 55 4.61 -0.39 2.78
C VAL A 55 3.46 0.33 3.47
N SER A 56 2.25 -0.21 3.35
CA SER A 56 1.05 0.31 3.99
C SER A 56 0.41 -0.77 4.87
N ASN A 57 -0.13 -0.32 6.00
CA ASN A 57 -0.96 -1.11 6.90
C ASN A 57 -2.41 -0.61 6.73
N ASP A 58 -3.39 -1.49 6.84
CA ASP A 58 -4.82 -1.12 6.99
C ASP A 58 -5.15 -0.84 8.47
#